data_AF-A0A4R2RP21-F1
#
_entry.id   AF-A0A4R2RP21-F1
#
_cell.length_a   1.000
_cell.length_b   1.000
_cell.length_c   1.000
_cell.angle_alpha   90.00
_cell.angle_beta   90.00
_cell.angle_gamma   90.00
#
_symmetry.space_group_name_H-M   'P 1'
#
loop_
_entity.id
_entity.type
_entity.pdbx_description
1 polymer ?
#
loop_
_entity_poly.entity_id
_entity_poly.type
_entity_poly.pdbx_seq_one_letter_code
_entity_poly.pdbx_strand_id
1 'polypeptide(L)'
;MSQGPSMQSLVKMINNIMGHNVLSEQQLNKILEGAKKIYDKGGMPAVIQYLMKVTQADVDAQELTQFAENVKNNPQIGMDILEGKKSIRPQKKKR
;
A
#
# COMPACT_ATOMS: atom_id res chain seq x y z
N MET A 1 12.99 14.54 13.26
CA MET A 1 11.73 13.79 13.37
C MET A 1 11.08 13.82 12.00
N SER A 2 11.23 12.79 11.19
CA SER A 2 10.61 12.75 9.86
C SER A 2 9.14 12.39 10.05
N GLN A 3 8.28 13.40 10.14
CA GLN A 3 6.83 13.17 10.09
C GLN A 3 6.54 12.52 8.73
N GLY A 4 5.98 11.31 8.77
CA GLY A 4 5.50 10.64 7.56
C GLY A 4 4.49 11.52 6.81
N PRO A 5 4.22 11.23 5.52
CA PRO A 5 3.30 12.03 4.73
C PRO A 5 1.92 12.09 5.39
N SER A 6 1.28 13.25 5.27
CA SER A 6 -0.10 13.42 5.74
C SER A 6 -1.06 12.48 5.02
N MET A 7 -2.21 12.19 5.62
CA MET A 7 -3.27 11.39 5.00
C MET A 7 -3.67 11.95 3.62
N GLN A 8 -3.84 13.26 3.56
CA GLN A 8 -4.14 13.98 2.33
C GLN A 8 -3.05 13.80 1.26
N SER A 9 -1.78 13.85 1.66
CA SER A 9 -0.64 13.63 0.77
C SER A 9 -0.64 12.21 0.21
N LEU A 10 -0.93 11.20 1.04
CA LEU A 10 -1.02 9.80 0.61
C LEU A 10 -2.17 9.58 -0.39
N VAL A 11 -3.35 10.15 -0.12
CA VAL A 11 -4.49 10.08 -1.06
C VAL A 11 -4.11 10.67 -2.41
N LYS A 12 -3.49 11.85 -2.42
CA LYS A 12 -3.03 12.50 -3.66
C LYS A 12 -2.03 11.62 -4.42
N MET A 13 -1.05 11.04 -3.72
CA MET A 13 -0.07 10.14 -4.34
C MET A 13 -0.74 8.89 -4.96
N ILE A 14 -1.65 8.25 -4.24
CA ILE A 14 -2.36 7.05 -4.72
C ILE A 14 -3.20 7.39 -5.95
N ASN A 15 -3.99 8.48 -5.91
CA ASN A 15 -4.82 8.90 -7.04
C ASN A 15 -3.97 9.28 -8.25
N ASN A 16 -2.81 9.92 -8.04
CA ASN A 16 -1.86 10.24 -9.11
C ASN A 16 -1.30 8.97 -9.76
N ILE A 17 -0.92 7.96 -8.97
CA ILE A 17 -0.41 6.68 -9.49
C ILE A 17 -1.47 5.95 -10.30
N MET A 18 -2.73 5.99 -9.86
CA MET A 18 -3.85 5.36 -10.56
C MET A 18 -4.31 6.15 -11.78
N GLY A 19 -3.88 7.40 -11.95
CA GLY A 19 -4.28 8.28 -13.06
C GLY A 19 -5.71 8.80 -12.96
N HIS A 20 -6.40 8.55 -11.85
CA HIS A 20 -7.77 9.01 -11.58
C HIS A 20 -8.06 8.99 -10.07
N ASN A 21 -9.11 9.68 -9.65
CA ASN A 21 -9.52 9.75 -8.24
C ASN A 21 -10.18 8.43 -7.80
N VAL A 22 -9.39 7.53 -7.24
CA VAL A 22 -9.86 6.21 -6.74
C VAL A 22 -10.27 6.24 -5.27
N LEU A 23 -9.76 7.21 -4.51
CA LEU A 23 -9.88 7.22 -3.05
C LEU A 23 -9.98 8.65 -2.51
N SER A 24 -10.84 8.84 -1.51
CA SER A 24 -10.90 10.03 -0.66
C SER A 24 -10.20 9.82 0.68
N GLU A 25 -9.91 10.90 1.42
CA GLU A 25 -9.32 10.82 2.77
C GLU A 25 -10.19 10.01 3.74
N GLN A 26 -11.52 10.16 3.65
CA GLN A 26 -12.45 9.39 4.48
C GLN A 26 -12.43 7.90 4.14
N GLN A 27 -12.31 7.55 2.86
CA GLN A 27 -12.19 6.15 2.42
C GLN A 27 -10.85 5.55 2.86
N LEU A 28 -9.75 6.30 2.72
CA LEU A 28 -8.44 5.85 3.21
C LEU A 28 -8.46 5.63 4.72
N ASN A 29 -9.02 6.56 5.49
CA ASN A 29 -9.11 6.42 6.93
C ASN A 29 -9.90 5.17 7.34
N LYS A 30 -11.04 4.89 6.70
CA LYS A 30 -11.82 3.67 6.96
C LYS A 30 -11.03 2.40 6.64
N ILE A 31 -10.26 2.39 5.55
CA ILE A 31 -9.40 1.25 5.19
C ILE A 31 -8.33 1.03 6.27
N LEU A 32 -7.69 2.11 6.73
CA LEU A 32 -6.63 2.03 7.75
C LEU A 32 -7.17 1.61 9.12
N GLU A 33 -8.33 2.13 9.53
CA GLU A 33 -9.01 1.69 10.76
C GLU A 33 -9.40 0.21 10.70
N GLY A 34 -9.94 -0.23 9.55
CA GLY A 34 -10.25 -1.64 9.30
C GLY A 34 -9.00 -2.51 9.39
N ALA A 35 -7.93 -2.12 8.68
CA ALA A 35 -6.65 -2.83 8.70
C ALA A 35 -6.06 -2.93 10.11
N LYS A 36 -6.09 -1.84 10.89
CA LYS A 36 -5.62 -1.83 12.28
C LYS A 36 -6.39 -2.83 13.15
N LYS A 37 -7.73 -2.78 13.10
CA LYS A 37 -8.60 -3.69 13.86
C LYS A 37 -8.38 -5.17 13.50
N ILE A 38 -8.08 -5.45 12.23
CA ILE A 38 -7.80 -6.80 11.74
C ILE A 38 -6.39 -7.26 12.16
N TYR A 39 -5.41 -6.36 12.07
CA TYR A 39 -4.05 -6.61 12.53
C TYR A 39 -4.01 -7.05 14.00
N ASP A 40 -4.75 -6.36 14.86
CA ASP A 40 -4.81 -6.69 16.30
C ASP A 40 -5.38 -8.10 16.57
N LYS A 41 -6.12 -8.68 15.64
CA LYS A 41 -6.78 -9.99 15.79
C LYS A 41 -6.06 -11.13 15.08
N GLY A 42 -5.37 -10.85 13.97
CA GLY A 42 -4.84 -11.89 13.08
C GLY A 42 -3.50 -11.54 12.43
N GLY A 43 -2.86 -10.45 12.86
CA GLY A 43 -1.57 -9.99 12.35
C GLY A 43 -1.60 -9.62 10.86
N MET A 44 -0.40 -9.56 10.26
CA MET A 44 -0.22 -9.14 8.87
C MET A 44 -0.94 -10.01 7.82
N PRO A 45 -1.00 -11.35 7.95
CA PRO A 45 -1.73 -12.19 6.99
C PRO A 45 -3.21 -11.81 6.87
N ALA A 46 -3.86 -11.49 8.00
CA ALA A 46 -5.26 -11.08 8.00
C ALA A 46 -5.45 -9.70 7.35
N VAL A 47 -4.49 -8.78 7.54
CA VAL A 47 -4.49 -7.47 6.88
C VAL A 47 -4.40 -7.61 5.36
N ILE A 48 -3.53 -8.49 4.87
CA ILE A 48 -3.36 -8.72 3.42
C ILE A 48 -4.66 -9.25 2.82
N GLN A 49 -5.29 -10.24 3.45
CA GLN A 49 -6.58 -10.75 2.99
C GLN A 49 -7.68 -9.68 2.99
N TYR A 50 -7.72 -8.83 4.03
CA TYR A 50 -8.64 -7.69 4.07
C TYR A 50 -8.41 -6.72 2.91
N LEU A 51 -7.15 -6.34 2.66
CA LEU A 51 -6.80 -5.41 1.58
C LEU A 51 -7.11 -6.00 0.19
N MET A 52 -6.82 -7.28 -0.04
CA MET A 52 -7.20 -7.98 -1.28
C MET A 52 -8.72 -7.97 -1.50
N LYS A 53 -9.50 -8.24 -0.45
CA LYS A 53 -10.97 -8.24 -0.53
C LYS A 53 -11.53 -6.85 -0.81
N VAL A 54 -10.97 -5.81 -0.19
CA VAL A 54 -11.44 -4.42 -0.35
C VAL A 54 -11.09 -3.88 -1.73
N THR A 55 -9.88 -4.17 -2.21
CA THR A 55 -9.39 -3.65 -3.50
C THR A 55 -9.88 -4.48 -4.68
N GLN A 56 -10.39 -5.69 -4.45
CA GLN A 56 -10.71 -6.67 -5.49
C GLN A 56 -9.57 -6.89 -6.49
N ALA A 57 -8.33 -6.64 -6.05
CA ALA A 57 -7.17 -6.74 -6.90
C ALA A 57 -6.85 -8.23 -7.15
N ASP A 58 -6.57 -8.56 -8.41
CA ASP A 58 -6.04 -9.86 -8.80
C ASP A 58 -4.53 -9.87 -8.57
N VAL A 59 -4.15 -10.20 -7.33
CA VAL A 59 -2.76 -10.14 -6.85
C VAL A 59 -2.46 -11.39 -6.03
N ASP A 60 -1.24 -11.90 -6.18
CA ASP A 60 -0.80 -13.08 -5.43
C ASP A 60 -0.57 -12.72 -3.96
N ALA A 61 -1.13 -13.53 -3.06
CA ALA A 61 -1.05 -13.30 -1.63
C ALA A 61 0.38 -13.43 -1.08
N GLN A 62 1.22 -14.31 -1.67
CA GLN A 62 2.61 -14.45 -1.28
C GLN A 62 3.44 -13.25 -1.73
N GLU A 63 3.25 -12.77 -2.96
CA GLU A 63 3.92 -11.56 -3.47
C GLU A 63 3.59 -10.33 -2.60
N LEU A 64 2.31 -10.15 -2.26
CA LEU A 64 1.89 -9.08 -1.36
C LEU A 64 2.49 -9.20 0.05
N THR A 65 2.59 -10.42 0.57
CA THR A 65 3.20 -10.67 1.88
C THR A 65 4.68 -10.31 1.90
N GLN A 66 5.41 -10.73 0.86
CA GLN A 66 6.82 -10.39 0.72
C GLN A 66 7.01 -8.88 0.56
N PHE A 67 6.17 -8.23 -0.24
CA PHE A 67 6.19 -6.78 -0.39
C PHE A 67 5.95 -6.07 0.96
N ALA A 68 4.94 -6.50 1.71
CA ALA A 68 4.62 -5.96 3.03
C ALA A 68 5.79 -6.10 4.02
N GLU A 69 6.43 -7.26 4.10
CA GLU A 69 7.60 -7.47 4.96
C GLU A 69 8.80 -6.60 4.50
N ASN A 70 9.01 -6.45 3.19
CA ASN A 70 10.05 -5.56 2.66
C ASN A 70 9.83 -4.09 3.06
N VAL A 71 8.57 -3.60 3.00
CA VAL A 71 8.22 -2.25 3.42
C VAL A 71 8.32 -2.08 4.93
N LYS A 72 7.92 -3.09 5.71
CA LYS A 72 8.06 -3.09 7.17
C LYS A 72 9.53 -3.00 7.61
N ASN A 73 10.40 -3.74 6.93
CA ASN A 73 11.85 -3.72 7.20
C ASN A 73 12.52 -2.46 6.65
N ASN A 74 11.99 -1.89 5.55
CA ASN A 74 12.49 -0.65 4.96
C ASN A 74 11.33 0.22 4.42
N PRO A 75 10.78 1.11 5.26
CA PRO A 75 9.65 1.96 4.88
C PRO A 75 9.92 2.88 3.69
N GLN A 76 11.20 3.20 3.42
CA GLN A 76 11.59 4.03 2.29
C GLN A 76 11.22 3.38 0.95
N ILE A 77 11.17 2.05 0.86
CA ILE A 77 10.75 1.35 -0.36
C ILE A 77 9.31 1.72 -0.74
N GLY A 78 8.41 1.74 0.25
CA GLY A 78 7.01 2.12 0.02
C GLY A 78 6.90 3.57 -0.44
N MET A 79 7.67 4.48 0.16
CA MET A 79 7.69 5.89 -0.22
C MET A 79 8.27 6.11 -1.61
N ASP A 80 9.38 5.46 -1.94
CA ASP A 80 9.98 5.54 -3.28
C ASP A 80 8.99 5.11 -4.37
N ILE A 81 8.15 4.11 -4.08
CA ILE A 81 7.08 3.67 -4.99
C ILE A 81 5.98 4.73 -5.10
N LEU A 82 5.52 5.27 -3.98
CA LEU A 82 4.49 6.31 -3.95
C LEU A 82 4.93 7.61 -4.65
N GLU A 83 6.21 7.92 -4.59
CA GLU A 83 6.83 9.07 -5.27
C GLU A 83 7.19 8.76 -6.74
N GLY A 84 6.96 7.53 -7.22
CA GLY A 84 7.29 7.10 -8.58
C GLY A 84 8.79 6.92 -8.86
N LYS A 85 9.64 7.01 -7.82
CA LYS A 85 11.09 6.79 -7.89
C LYS A 85 11.45 5.32 -8.09
N LYS A 86 10.58 4.40 -7.66
CA LYS A 86 10.69 2.95 -7.90
C LYS A 86 9.41 2.40 -8.50
N SER A 87 9.54 1.47 -9.44
CA SER A 87 8.40 0.74 -10.00
C SER A 87 8.13 -0.54 -9.20
N ILE A 88 6.86 -0.85 -8.99
CA ILE A 88 6.40 -2.14 -8.43
C ILE A 88 6.58 -3.27 -9.47
N ARG A 89 6.72 -2.92 -10.76
CA ARG A 89 6.96 -3.92 -11.81
C ARG A 89 8.46 -4.23 -11.88
N PRO A 90 8.86 -5.52 -11.93
CA PRO A 90 10.23 -5.87 -12.23
C PRO A 90 10.58 -5.22 -13.58
N GLN A 91 11.63 -4.39 -13.60
CA GLN A 91 12.21 -3.94 -14.86
C GLN A 91 12.62 -5.19 -15.63
N LYS A 92 11.81 -5.59 -16.63
CA LYS A 92 12.30 -6.49 -17.66
C LYS A 92 13.50 -5.77 -18.28
N LYS A 93 14.71 -6.21 -17.91
CA LYS A 93 15.94 -5.86 -18.63
C LYS A 93 15.65 -6.15 -20.09
N LYS A 94 15.45 -5.09 -20.89
CA LYS A 94 15.61 -5.20 -22.34
C LYS A 94 17.07 -5.59 -22.55
N ARG A 95 17.29 -6.88 -22.84
CA ARG A 95 18.52 -7.34 -23.49
C ARG A 95 18.40 -7.03 -24.97
#